data_AF-A0A6L9KUN7-F1
#
_entry.id   AF-A0A6L9KUN7-F1
#
_cell.length_a   1.000
_cell.length_b   1.000
_cell.length_c   1.000
_cell.angle_alpha   90.00
_cell.angle_beta   90.00
_cell.angle_gamma   90.00
#
_symmetry.space_group_name_H-M   'P 1'
#
loop_
_entity.id
_entity.type
_entity.pdbx_description
1 polymer ?
#
loop_
_entity_poly.entity_id
_entity_poly.type
_entity_poly.pdbx_seq_one_letter_code
_entity_poly.pdbx_strand_id
1 'polypeptide(L)'
;MASYYKLASYNVHAGPHALFFRLALMGESGLLSGTSNAGLIEPGQNTAVSFTLISIMLVRDCINMDIVVTMKLLQQLRDEIPRAFAKANSKLQADQKRFSARKQK
;
A
#
# COMPACT_ATOMS: atom_id res chain seq x y z
N MET A 1 -14.72 -7.76 -7.47
CA MET A 1 -13.61 -7.37 -6.56
C MET A 1 -13.31 -5.89 -6.81
N ALA A 2 -13.33 -5.03 -5.77
CA ALA A 2 -13.08 -3.60 -5.93
C ALA A 2 -11.57 -3.29 -5.84
N SER A 3 -11.09 -2.26 -6.55
CA SER A 3 -9.69 -1.83 -6.46
C SER A 3 -9.39 -1.19 -5.10
N TYR A 4 -8.14 -1.28 -4.63
CA TYR A 4 -7.73 -0.63 -3.37
C TYR A 4 -7.94 0.88 -3.38
N TYR A 5 -7.84 1.52 -4.55
CA TYR A 5 -8.21 2.93 -4.71
C TYR A 5 -9.69 3.18 -4.37
N LYS A 6 -10.59 2.35 -4.90
CA LYS A 6 -12.03 2.45 -4.60
C LYS A 6 -12.33 2.15 -3.13
N LEU A 7 -11.64 1.16 -2.56
CA LEU A 7 -11.76 0.81 -1.14
C LEU A 7 -11.25 1.94 -0.21
N ALA A 8 -10.16 2.62 -0.57
CA ALA A 8 -9.65 3.77 0.18
C ALA A 8 -10.61 4.96 0.16
N SER A 9 -11.31 5.18 -0.97
CA SER A 9 -12.32 6.23 -1.12
C SER A 9 -13.48 6.10 -0.12
N TYR A 10 -13.83 4.89 0.33
CA TYR A 10 -14.90 4.66 1.29
C TYR A 10 -14.65 5.34 2.65
N ASN A 11 -13.39 5.52 3.04
CA ASN A 11 -13.07 6.25 4.27
C ASN A 11 -13.38 7.76 4.19
N VAL A 12 -13.49 8.32 2.98
CA VAL A 12 -13.74 9.75 2.72
C VAL A 12 -15.20 9.99 2.31
N HIS A 13 -15.74 9.11 1.47
CA HIS A 13 -17.10 9.20 0.96
C HIS A 13 -18.00 8.30 1.82
N ALA A 14 -18.81 8.91 2.69
CA ALA A 14 -19.69 8.25 3.65
C ALA A 14 -20.90 7.53 3.00
N GLY A 15 -20.66 6.73 1.96
CA GLY A 15 -21.65 5.85 1.37
C GLY A 15 -21.86 4.58 2.20
N PRO A 16 -22.87 3.75 1.86
CA PRO A 16 -23.23 2.57 2.64
C PRO A 16 -22.06 1.56 2.78
N HIS A 17 -21.18 1.46 1.79
CA HIS A 17 -20.00 0.59 1.87
C HIS A 17 -18.99 1.02 2.95
N ALA A 18 -18.94 2.31 3.28
CA ALA A 18 -18.06 2.85 4.33
C ALA A 18 -18.46 2.40 5.75
N LEU A 19 -19.67 1.88 5.93
CA LEU A 19 -20.13 1.31 7.19
C LEU A 19 -19.52 -0.08 7.45
N PHE A 20 -19.22 -0.82 6.38
CA PHE A 20 -18.77 -2.22 6.47
C PHE A 20 -17.27 -2.39 6.19
N PHE A 21 -16.65 -1.50 5.41
CA PHE A 21 -15.25 -1.60 5.04
C PHE A 21 -14.52 -0.26 5.11
N ARG A 22 -13.41 -0.23 5.86
CA ARG A 22 -12.60 0.96 6.10
C ARG A 22 -11.11 0.62 6.04
N LEU A 23 -10.55 0.66 4.83
CA LEU A 23 -9.15 0.26 4.58
C LEU A 23 -8.14 1.05 5.43
N ALA A 24 -8.41 2.34 5.63
CA ALA A 24 -7.45 3.28 6.19
C ALA A 24 -7.54 3.45 7.73
N LEU A 25 -8.33 2.63 8.43
CA LEU A 25 -8.47 2.67 9.89
C LEU A 25 -7.93 1.39 10.55
N MET A 26 -7.24 1.55 11.68
CA MET A 26 -6.74 0.45 12.50
C MET A 26 -7.53 0.34 13.82
N GLY A 27 -8.64 -0.40 13.78
CA GLY A 27 -9.40 -0.82 14.97
C GLY A 27 -10.34 0.22 15.61
N GLU A 28 -10.15 1.52 15.38
CA GLU A 28 -11.05 2.54 15.92
C GLU A 28 -12.31 2.75 15.05
N SER A 29 -13.44 2.96 15.72
CA SER A 29 -14.68 3.46 15.11
C SER A 29 -14.64 4.99 15.12
N GLY A 30 -14.43 5.61 13.95
CA GLY A 30 -14.35 7.07 13.84
C GLY A 30 -14.20 7.55 12.40
N LEU A 31 -14.31 8.86 12.17
CA LEU A 31 -13.98 9.45 10.87
C LEU A 31 -12.47 9.59 10.75
N LEU A 32 -11.90 9.20 9.61
CA LEU A 32 -10.47 9.42 9.37
C LEU A 32 -10.23 10.92 9.16
N SER A 33 -9.48 11.55 10.06
CA SER A 33 -9.07 12.95 9.91
C SER A 33 -7.67 13.01 9.30
N GLY A 34 -7.58 13.38 8.03
CA GLY A 34 -6.31 13.54 7.32
C GLY A 34 -5.79 12.27 6.64
N THR A 35 -4.49 12.22 6.38
CA THR A 35 -3.84 11.13 5.66
C THR A 35 -3.61 9.91 6.58
N SER A 36 -3.67 8.71 6.00
CA SER A 36 -3.40 7.45 6.70
C SER A 36 -2.50 6.57 5.85
N ASN A 37 -1.58 5.88 6.52
CA ASN A 37 -0.70 4.87 5.93
C ASN A 37 -1.19 3.43 6.23
N ALA A 38 -2.36 3.26 6.85
CA ALA A 38 -2.97 1.96 7.06
C ALA A 38 -3.53 1.37 5.76
N GLY A 39 -3.45 0.04 5.62
CA GLY A 39 -3.98 -0.68 4.46
C GLY A 39 -3.14 -0.52 3.17
N LEU A 40 -1.88 -0.07 3.29
CA LEU A 40 -0.99 0.13 2.13
C LEU A 40 -0.24 -1.12 1.66
N ILE A 41 -0.27 -2.22 2.40
CA ILE A 41 0.54 -3.42 2.08
C ILE A 41 0.18 -3.94 0.69
N GLU A 42 -1.07 -4.33 0.49
CA GLU A 42 -1.54 -4.96 -0.74
C GLU A 42 -1.53 -4.00 -1.94
N PRO A 43 -2.03 -2.74 -1.86
CA PRO A 43 -1.90 -1.82 -2.99
C PRO A 43 -0.44 -1.49 -3.30
N GLY A 44 0.44 -1.39 -2.30
CA GLY A 44 1.86 -1.15 -2.49
C GLY A 44 2.56 -2.28 -3.25
N GLN A 45 2.30 -3.53 -2.86
CA GLN A 45 2.81 -4.72 -3.56
C GLN A 45 2.28 -4.82 -4.99
N ASN A 46 0.97 -4.63 -5.19
CA ASN A 46 0.36 -4.68 -6.52
C ASN A 46 0.88 -3.56 -7.43
N THR A 47 1.15 -2.39 -6.87
CA THR A 47 1.78 -1.26 -7.59
C THR A 47 3.18 -1.63 -8.02
N ALA A 48 3.99 -2.22 -7.15
CA ALA A 48 5.35 -2.67 -7.51
C ALA A 48 5.33 -3.64 -8.69
N VAL A 49 4.45 -4.64 -8.65
CA VAL A 49 4.30 -5.63 -9.74
C VAL A 49 3.88 -4.94 -11.03
N SER A 50 2.80 -4.15 -10.98
CA SER A 50 2.24 -3.50 -12.17
C SER A 50 3.23 -2.52 -12.81
N PHE A 51 3.91 -1.73 -11.98
CA PHE A 51 4.91 -0.77 -12.42
C PHE A 51 6.08 -1.48 -13.11
N THR A 52 6.65 -2.52 -12.51
CA THR A 52 7.72 -3.31 -13.12
C THR A 52 7.32 -3.87 -14.48
N LEU A 53 6.11 -4.45 -14.60
CA LEU A 53 5.64 -5.02 -15.85
C LEU A 53 5.44 -3.96 -16.94
N ILE A 54 4.80 -2.83 -16.60
CA ILE A 54 4.58 -1.72 -17.54
C ILE A 54 5.93 -1.18 -18.02
N SER A 55 6.88 -0.95 -17.11
CA SER A 55 8.21 -0.45 -17.47
C SER A 55 8.95 -1.39 -18.42
N ILE A 56 8.91 -2.70 -18.18
CA ILE A 56 9.54 -3.70 -19.07
C ILE A 56 8.88 -3.68 -20.46
N MET A 57 7.55 -3.56 -20.54
CA MET A 57 6.85 -3.52 -21.83
C MET A 57 7.19 -2.28 -22.65
N LEU A 58 7.41 -1.13 -22.02
CA LEU A 58 7.70 0.13 -22.70
C LEU A 58 9.09 0.18 -23.37
N VAL A 59 10.05 -0.62 -22.92
CA VAL A 59 11.45 -0.55 -23.39
C VAL A 59 11.82 -1.63 -24.42
N ARG A 60 10.84 -2.43 -24.86
CA ARG A 60 11.05 -3.64 -25.68
C ARG A 60 11.79 -3.37 -26.99
N ASP A 61 11.53 -2.23 -27.63
CA ASP A 61 12.07 -1.91 -28.96
C ASP A 61 13.42 -1.19 -28.92
N CYS A 62 13.92 -0.85 -27.72
CA CYS A 62 15.16 -0.08 -27.52
C CYS A 62 16.19 -0.83 -26.67
N ILE A 63 16.12 -2.17 -26.58
CA ILE A 63 16.94 -2.96 -25.65
C ILE A 63 18.44 -2.75 -25.89
N ASN A 64 19.13 -2.30 -24.85
CA ASN A 64 20.58 -2.29 -24.74
C ASN A 64 20.99 -2.77 -23.33
N MET A 65 22.30 -2.87 -23.07
CA MET A 65 22.80 -3.40 -21.80
C MET A 65 22.33 -2.57 -20.60
N ASP A 66 22.32 -1.25 -20.70
CA ASP A 66 21.90 -0.35 -19.61
C ASP A 66 20.41 -0.55 -19.27
N ILE A 67 19.58 -0.76 -20.29
CA ILE A 67 18.16 -1.08 -20.11
C ILE A 67 17.99 -2.43 -19.44
N VAL A 68 18.76 -3.45 -19.83
CA VAL A 68 18.71 -4.78 -19.19
C VAL A 68 19.09 -4.68 -17.70
N VAL A 69 20.17 -3.97 -17.38
CA VAL A 69 20.59 -3.72 -15.99
C VAL A 69 19.50 -2.97 -15.22
N THR A 70 18.93 -1.92 -15.81
CA THR A 70 17.84 -1.14 -15.20
C THR A 70 16.61 -1.99 -14.91
N MET A 71 16.19 -2.84 -15.85
CA MET A 71 15.06 -3.75 -15.64
C MET A 71 15.36 -4.78 -14.56
N LYS A 72 16.60 -5.24 -14.45
CA LYS A 72 17.02 -6.15 -13.37
C LYS A 72 16.95 -5.48 -12.00
N LEU A 73 17.43 -4.24 -11.89
CA LEU A 73 17.31 -3.44 -10.66
C LEU A 73 15.84 -3.23 -10.28
N LEU A 74 14.98 -2.93 -11.26
CA LEU A 74 13.56 -2.74 -11.03
C LEU A 74 12.86 -4.02 -10.52
N GLN A 75 13.26 -5.19 -11.03
CA GLN A 75 12.78 -6.49 -10.53
C GLN A 75 13.26 -6.75 -9.10
N GLN A 76 14.52 -6.45 -8.78
CA GLN A 76 15.04 -6.59 -7.41
C GLN A 76 14.29 -5.69 -6.43
N LEU A 77 14.04 -4.43 -6.82
CA LEU A 77 13.26 -3.49 -6.03
C LEU A 77 11.83 -4.01 -5.79
N ARG A 78 11.17 -4.52 -6.83
CA ARG A 78 9.84 -5.16 -6.71
C ARG A 78 9.83 -6.26 -5.66
N ASP A 79 10.88 -7.08 -5.60
CA ASP A 79 10.97 -8.23 -4.68
C ASP A 79 11.29 -7.80 -3.23
N GLU A 80 11.83 -6.59 -3.03
CA GLU A 80 12.10 -6.01 -1.71
C GLU A 80 10.89 -5.27 -1.12
N ILE A 81 10.08 -4.64 -1.97
CA ILE A 81 8.92 -3.83 -1.55
C ILE A 81 7.96 -4.56 -0.59
N PRO A 82 7.56 -5.84 -0.81
CA PRO A 82 6.70 -6.56 0.13
C PRO A 82 7.26 -6.61 1.55
N ARG A 83 8.57 -6.85 1.69
CA ARG A 83 9.24 -6.89 3.00
C ARG A 83 9.25 -5.52 3.66
N ALA A 84 9.49 -4.45 2.89
CA ALA A 84 9.46 -3.08 3.38
C ALA A 84 8.06 -2.68 3.90
N PHE A 85 7.00 -2.99 3.14
CA PHE A 85 5.63 -2.75 3.58
C PHE A 85 5.23 -3.58 4.80
N ALA A 86 5.62 -4.85 4.85
CA ALA A 86 5.37 -5.70 6.02
C ALA A 86 6.01 -5.12 7.29
N LYS A 87 7.29 -4.70 7.19
CA LYS A 87 8.00 -4.05 8.30
C LYS A 87 7.32 -2.75 8.74
N ALA A 88 6.92 -1.90 7.78
CA ALA A 88 6.23 -0.65 8.07
C ALA A 88 4.88 -0.89 8.75
N ASN A 89 4.10 -1.86 8.28
CA ASN A 89 2.82 -2.23 8.87
C ASN A 89 2.98 -2.80 10.29
N SER A 90 3.97 -3.66 10.53
CA SER A 90 4.24 -4.18 11.88
C SER A 90 4.58 -3.05 12.86
N LYS A 91 5.36 -2.06 12.43
CA LYS A 91 5.65 -0.86 13.23
C LYS A 91 4.37 -0.06 13.51
N LEU A 92 3.56 0.18 12.48
CA LEU A 92 2.30 0.91 12.60
C LEU A 92 1.33 0.24 13.57
N GLN A 93 1.21 -1.10 13.53
CA GLN A 93 0.40 -1.86 14.47
C GLN A 93 0.93 -1.78 15.91
N ALA A 94 2.26 -1.81 16.10
CA ALA A 94 2.86 -1.66 17.41
C ALA A 94 2.61 -0.27 18.00
N ASP A 95 2.74 0.78 17.18
CA ASP A 95 2.45 2.15 17.58
C ASP A 95 0.97 2.31 17.95
N GLN A 96 0.04 1.78 17.14
CA GLN A 96 -1.40 1.82 17.43
C GLN A 96 -1.75 1.13 18.75
N LYS A 97 -1.17 -0.04 19.04
CA LYS A 97 -1.35 -0.74 20.32
C LYS A 97 -0.86 0.12 21.50
N ARG A 98 0.31 0.77 21.35
CA ARG A 98 0.87 1.67 22.37
C ARG A 98 -0.01 2.89 22.63
N PHE A 99 -0.56 3.50 21.58
CA PHE A 99 -1.49 4.63 21.72
C PHE A 99 -2.81 4.22 22.37
N SER A 100 -3.37 3.08 21.96
CA SER A 100 -4.64 2.57 22.51
C SER A 100 -4.52 2.25 24.01
N ALA A 101 -3.40 1.66 24.44
CA ALA A 101 -3.13 1.39 25.86
C ALA A 101 -2.95 2.66 26.71
N ARG A 102 -2.47 3.76 26.12
CA ARG A 102 -2.37 5.06 26.82
C ARG A 102 -3.72 5.72 27.02
N LYS A 103 -4.64 5.57 26.06
CA LYS A 103 -5.99 6.15 26.09
C LYS A 103 -6.92 5.48 27.11
N GLN A 104 -6.58 4.26 27.56
CA GLN A 104 -7.33 3.49 28.55
C GLN A 104 -6.88 3.73 30.00
N LYS A 105 -5.82 4.52 30.23
CA LYS A 105 -5.37 4.98 31.55
C LYS A 105 -5.85 6.40 31.81
#